data_AF-A0A7Y0ZM96-F1
#
_entry.id   AF-A0A7Y0ZM96-F1
#
_cell.length_a   1.000
_cell.length_b   1.000
_cell.length_c   1.000
_cell.angle_alpha   90.00
_cell.angle_beta   90.00
_cell.angle_gamma   90.00
#
_symmetry.space_group_name_H-M   'P 1'
#
loop_
_entity.id
_entity.type
_entity.pdbx_description
1 polymer ?
#
loop_
_entity_poly.entity_id
_entity_poly.type
_entity_poly.pdbx_seq_one_letter_code
_entity_poly.pdbx_strand_id
1 'polypeptide(L)' 'MVVLDQINERWARGTLRSASVPVDPDWGMRREMMSQSYTTKLDQLWRVSCI' A
#
# COMPACT_ATOMS: atom_id res chain seq x y z
N MET A 1 -3.03 29.24 -2.96
CA MET A 1 -2.35 28.09 -2.34
C MET A 1 -2.69 28.09 -0.84
N VAL A 2 -3.91 27.68 -0.48
CA VAL A 2 -4.39 27.71 0.92
C VAL A 2 -5.22 26.45 1.21
N VAL A 3 -6.08 26.07 0.27
CA VAL A 3 -6.93 24.87 0.37
C VAL A 3 -6.11 23.58 0.49
N LEU A 4 -5.02 23.46 -0.27
CA LEU A 4 -4.16 22.27 -0.22
C LEU A 4 -3.43 22.15 1.12
N ASP A 5 -2.99 23.26 1.69
CA ASP A 5 -2.31 23.27 2.99
C ASP A 5 -3.29 22.98 4.13
N GLN A 6 -4.52 23.49 4.06
CA GLN A 6 -5.59 23.16 5.03
C GLN A 6 -5.92 21.66 5.04
N ILE A 7 -5.89 21.00 3.88
CA ILE A 7 -6.11 19.55 3.80
C ILE A 7 -4.96 18.79 4.50
N ASN A 8 -3.70 19.17 4.25
CA ASN A 8 -2.54 18.57 4.92
C ASN A 8 -2.50 18.90 6.42
N GLU A 9 -3.02 20.05 6.86
CA GLU A 9 -3.11 20.39 8.29
C GLU A 9 -4.17 19.53 9.00
N ARG A 10 -5.33 19.34 8.36
CA ARG A 10 -6.43 18.53 8.91
C ARG A 10 -6.13 17.03 8.99
N TRP A 11 -5.41 16.49 8.00
CA TRP A 11 -5.21 15.04 7.83
C TRP A 11 -3.76 14.58 8.02
N ALA A 12 -2.94 15.45 8.61
CA ALA A 12 -1.49 15.34 8.80
C ALA A 12 -0.64 15.61 7.54
N ARG A 13 0.60 16.07 7.77
CA ARG A 13 1.49 16.48 6.69
C ARG A 13 1.70 15.35 5.68
N GLY A 14 1.45 15.63 4.41
CA GLY A 14 1.69 14.69 3.31
C GLY A 14 0.47 13.91 2.84
N THR A 15 -0.74 14.16 3.38
CA THR A 15 -1.97 13.49 2.93
C THR A 15 -2.19 13.65 1.43
N LEU A 16 -2.00 14.85 0.88
CA LEU A 16 -2.21 15.10 -0.55
C LEU A 16 -1.24 14.30 -1.43
N ARG A 17 -0.01 14.08 -0.97
CA ARG A 17 0.97 13.25 -1.70
C ARG A 17 0.54 11.79 -1.74
N SER A 18 0.10 11.25 -0.61
CA SER A 18 -0.39 9.87 -0.55
C SER A 18 -1.69 9.69 -1.34
N ALA A 19 -2.59 10.69 -1.32
CA ALA A 19 -3.86 10.66 -2.05
C ALA A 19 -3.68 10.84 -3.58
N SER A 20 -2.58 11.46 -4.02
CA SER A 20 -2.29 11.65 -5.44
C SER A 20 -1.73 10.40 -6.12
N VAL A 21 -1.32 9.36 -5.36
CA VAL A 21 -0.84 8.11 -5.94
C VAL A 21 -2.04 7.22 -6.26
N PRO A 22 -2.27 6.84 -7.53
CA PRO A 22 -3.32 5.90 -7.90
C PRO A 22 -3.13 4.54 -7.22
N VAL A 23 -4.21 3.79 -7.05
CA VAL A 23 -4.15 2.43 -6.47
C VAL A 23 -3.29 1.49 -7.33
N ASP A 24 -3.33 1.68 -8.66
CA ASP A 24 -2.48 0.99 -9.63
C ASP A 24 -1.70 2.02 -10.44
N PRO A 25 -0.49 2.42 -10.00
CA PRO A 25 0.30 3.42 -10.69
C PRO A 25 1.04 2.81 -11.90
N ASP A 26 1.05 3.53 -13.03
CA ASP A 26 1.78 3.13 -14.25
C ASP A 26 3.28 2.87 -14.02
N TRP A 27 3.86 3.54 -13.01
CA TRP A 27 5.23 3.36 -12.58
C TRP A 27 5.27 2.94 -11.11
N GLY A 28 5.88 1.79 -10.84
CA GLY A 28 5.95 1.22 -9.51
C GLY A 28 7.08 0.21 -9.41
N MET A 29 7.43 -0.18 -8.18
CA MET A 29 8.43 -1.22 -7.99
C MET A 29 7.86 -2.55 -8.48
N ARG A 30 8.53 -3.16 -9.47
CA ARG A 30 8.15 -4.44 -10.05
C ARG A 30 8.25 -5.54 -8.98
N ARG A 31 7.11 -6.18 -8.67
CA ARG A 31 6.92 -7.11 -7.54
C ARG A 31 6.71 -8.58 -7.96
N GLU A 32 7.10 -8.92 -9.19
CA GLU A 32 6.85 -10.24 -9.80
C GLU A 32 7.58 -11.41 -9.12
N MET A 33 8.72 -11.16 -8.46
CA MET A 33 9.53 -12.19 -7.79
C MET A 33 9.59 -11.97 -6.26
N MET A 34 8.47 -11.61 -5.64
CA MET A 34 8.43 -11.51 -4.17
C MET A 34 8.46 -12.90 -3.53
N SER A 35 9.31 -13.05 -2.51
CA SER A 35 9.25 -14.21 -1.63
C SER A 35 7.93 -14.22 -0.85
N GLN A 36 7.46 -15.42 -0.54
CA GLN A 36 6.26 -15.59 0.27
C GLN A 36 6.54 -15.05 1.69
N SER A 37 5.67 -14.15 2.13
CA SER A 37 5.70 -13.45 3.41
C SER A 37 5.07 -14.30 4.51
N TYR A 38 5.62 -15.49 4.75
CA TYR A 38 5.05 -16.49 5.66
C TYR A 38 4.84 -15.98 7.10
N THR A 39 5.59 -14.98 7.54
CA THR A 39 5.52 -14.44 8.92
C THR A 39 4.58 -13.25 9.08
N THR A 40 4.17 -12.62 7.97
CA THR A 40 3.40 -11.36 8.00
C THR A 40 2.09 -11.42 7.22
N LYS A 41 1.87 -12.48 6.41
CA LYS A 41 0.64 -12.67 5.63
C LYS A 41 0.12 -14.09 5.74
N LEU A 42 -0.97 -14.26 6.48
CA LEU A 42 -1.62 -15.56 6.68
C LEU A 42 -2.13 -16.18 5.37
N ASP A 43 -2.57 -15.36 4.40
CA ASP A 43 -3.01 -15.85 3.08
C ASP A 43 -1.91 -16.50 2.24
N GLN A 44 -0.64 -16.24 2.59
CA GLN A 44 0.52 -16.82 1.90
C GLN A 44 1.03 -18.08 2.59
N LEU A 45 0.39 -18.53 3.69
CA LEU A 45 0.71 -19.80 4.33
C LEU A 45 0.19 -20.98 3.51
N TRP A 46 0.93 -22.07 3.54
CA TRP A 46 0.51 -23.30 2.88
C TRP A 46 -0.70 -23.90 3.61
N ARG A 47 -1.75 -24.24 2.86
CA ARG A 47 -2.93 -24.94 3.40
C ARG A 47 -2.75 -26.43 3.18
N VAL A 48 -2.74 -27.18 4.27
CA VAL A 48 -2.72 -28.66 4.25
C VAL A 48 -4.12 -29.14 4.64
N SER A 49 -4.77 -29.90 3.76
CA SER A 49 -6.03 -30.58 4.08
C SER A 49 -5.73 -31.96 4.66
N CYS A 50 -6.27 -32.26 5.83
CA CYS A 50 -6.30 -33.62 6.37
C CYS A 50 -7.56 -34.33 5.88
N ILE A 51 -7.42 -35.59 5.44
CA ILE A 51 -8.53 -36.51 5.15
C ILE A 51 -8.85 -37.28 6.43
#